data_AF-A0AAV4MWT2-F1
#
_entry.id   AF-A0AAV4MWT2-F1
#
_cell.length_a   1.000
_cell.length_b   1.000
_cell.length_c   1.000
_cell.angle_alpha   90.00
_cell.angle_beta   90.00
_cell.angle_gamma   90.00
#
_symmetry.space_group_name_H-M   'P 1'
#
loop_
_entity.id
_entity.type
_entity.pdbx_description
1 polymer ?
#
loop_
_entity_poly.entity_id
_entity_poly.type
_entity_poly.pdbx_seq_one_letter_code
_entity_poly.pdbx_strand_id
1 'polypeptide(L)'
;MFHFNLLVVCALVWQCSSCSEFVYKFYPSENYNPDLFQGDILLRNGTSALDRFATTHKELRWPDGVVAYILDDIYSDDERELIRSAMDEFEKQTCIKWVERTDESDFVEIYSDMGCFSELGRLGGVQSLSLESPTCMKKGVIMHEMMHALGFMHEQSRFDRDDFVKVNWDNIVN
;
A
#
# COMPACT_ATOMS: atom_id res chain seq x y z
N MET A 1 30.42 -10.32 38.54
CA MET A 1 30.84 -10.06 39.94
C MET A 1 31.03 -8.55 40.07
N PHE A 2 30.51 -7.95 41.16
CA PHE A 2 30.38 -6.51 41.48
C PHE A 2 29.31 -5.74 40.69
N HIS A 3 28.07 -5.59 41.20
CA HIS A 3 27.55 -4.72 42.29
C HIS A 3 27.47 -3.24 41.92
N PHE A 4 26.25 -2.68 41.89
CA PHE A 4 25.82 -1.66 42.85
C PHE A 4 24.29 -1.66 43.00
N ASN A 5 23.83 -1.97 44.21
CA ASN A 5 22.52 -1.61 44.74
C ASN A 5 22.68 -0.26 45.47
N LEU A 6 21.72 0.67 45.39
CA LEU A 6 20.77 1.01 46.47
C LEU A 6 20.02 2.34 46.19
N LEU A 7 18.79 2.41 46.71
CA LEU A 7 18.01 3.59 47.16
C LEU A 7 17.02 4.27 46.19
N VAL A 8 15.81 3.70 46.18
CA VAL A 8 14.53 4.30 46.63
C VAL A 8 14.42 5.82 46.67
N VAL A 9 13.49 6.37 45.86
CA VAL A 9 12.52 7.40 46.31
C VAL A 9 11.15 7.06 45.73
N CYS A 10 10.24 6.61 46.59
CA CYS A 10 8.80 6.66 46.36
C CYS A 10 8.33 8.08 46.66
N ALA A 11 7.67 8.73 45.69
CA ALA A 11 6.48 9.58 45.84
C ALA A 11 6.45 10.57 44.68
N LEU A 12 5.42 10.46 43.84
CA LEU A 12 4.42 11.50 43.67
C LEU A 12 3.30 10.95 42.79
N VAL A 13 2.18 10.73 43.45
CA VAL A 13 0.87 10.50 42.84
C VAL A 13 0.56 11.73 42.00
N TRP A 14 0.45 11.56 40.68
CA TRP A 14 -0.30 12.49 39.85
C TRP A 14 -1.55 11.76 39.39
N GLN A 15 -2.68 12.13 40.00
CA GLN A 15 -3.99 11.90 39.42
C GLN A 15 -4.01 12.53 38.02
N CYS A 16 -4.00 11.70 36.98
CA CYS A 16 -4.38 12.15 35.65
C CYS A 16 -5.90 12.33 35.65
N SER A 17 -6.33 13.55 35.95
CA SER A 17 -7.71 13.98 35.86
C SER A 17 -7.99 14.32 34.40
N SER A 18 -8.97 13.65 33.81
CA SER A 18 -9.42 13.72 32.40
C SER A 18 -8.49 13.06 31.37
N CYS A 19 -8.82 11.82 31.00
CA CYS A 19 -8.70 11.45 29.59
C CYS A 19 -9.77 12.26 28.86
N SER A 20 -9.37 13.35 28.20
CA SER A 20 -10.20 13.88 27.14
C SER A 20 -10.29 12.78 26.08
N GLU A 21 -11.50 12.32 25.79
CA GLU A 21 -11.77 11.60 24.56
C GLU A 21 -11.55 12.57 23.41
N PHE A 22 -10.28 12.77 23.04
CA PHE A 22 -9.96 13.16 21.69
C PHE A 22 -10.34 11.95 20.83
N VAL A 23 -11.60 11.94 20.39
CA VAL A 23 -11.97 11.24 19.16
C VAL A 23 -11.15 11.92 18.08
N TYR A 24 -9.92 11.45 17.87
CA TYR A 24 -9.25 11.62 16.60
C TYR A 24 -10.22 11.01 15.60
N LYS A 25 -10.94 11.88 14.91
CA LYS A 25 -11.70 11.50 13.73
C LYS A 25 -10.63 11.13 12.72
N PHE A 26 -10.26 9.86 12.71
CA PHE A 26 -9.38 9.27 11.73
C PHE A 26 -10.13 9.34 10.41
N TYR A 27 -10.01 10.47 9.74
CA TYR A 27 -10.20 10.54 8.31
C TYR A 27 -8.85 10.17 7.72
N PRO A 28 -8.71 8.99 7.10
CA PRO A 28 -7.56 8.78 6.22
C PRO A 28 -7.79 9.66 4.98
N SER A 29 -7.58 10.97 5.12
CA SER A 29 -7.56 11.91 3.99
C SER A 29 -6.30 11.74 3.15
N GLU A 30 -5.35 10.89 3.59
CA GLU A 30 -4.13 10.59 2.84
C GLU A 30 -4.42 9.71 1.61
N ASN A 31 -5.54 8.98 1.55
CA ASN A 31 -5.92 8.08 0.44
C ASN A 31 -7.39 8.27 -0.05
N TYR A 32 -8.04 9.40 0.22
CA TYR A 32 -9.41 9.61 -0.27
C TYR A 32 -9.40 10.11 -1.71
N ASN A 33 -9.31 9.19 -2.66
CA ASN A 33 -9.59 9.46 -4.06
C ASN A 33 -11.00 8.95 -4.39
N PRO A 34 -12.05 9.81 -4.37
CA PRO A 34 -13.44 9.38 -4.57
C PRO A 34 -13.68 8.78 -5.96
N ASP A 35 -12.83 9.11 -6.92
CA ASP A 35 -12.94 8.64 -8.30
C ASP A 35 -12.22 7.30 -8.53
N LEU A 36 -11.49 6.78 -7.54
CA LEU A 36 -10.80 5.49 -7.62
C LEU A 36 -11.64 4.38 -6.98
N PHE A 37 -11.55 3.19 -7.57
CA PHE A 37 -12.25 2.02 -7.04
C PHE A 37 -11.65 1.64 -5.69
N GLN A 38 -12.49 1.53 -4.66
CA GLN A 38 -12.08 1.22 -3.29
C GLN A 38 -11.05 2.18 -2.67
N GLY A 39 -10.89 3.38 -3.24
CA GLY A 39 -10.06 4.46 -2.71
C GLY A 39 -8.70 4.63 -3.41
N ASP A 40 -8.12 3.57 -3.98
CA ASP A 40 -6.74 3.57 -4.49
C ASP A 40 -6.52 2.63 -5.70
N ILE A 41 -7.58 2.04 -6.27
CA ILE A 41 -7.47 1.18 -7.45
C ILE A 41 -7.96 1.92 -8.69
N LEU A 42 -7.06 2.14 -9.65
CA LEU A 42 -7.38 2.66 -10.96
C LEU A 42 -7.85 1.54 -11.88
N LEU A 43 -9.16 1.41 -12.08
CA LEU A 43 -9.72 0.41 -12.99
C LEU A 43 -9.62 0.89 -14.45
N ARG A 44 -9.16 0.01 -15.33
CA ARG A 44 -9.08 0.22 -16.78
C ARG A 44 -9.84 -0.87 -17.53
N ASN A 45 -10.07 -0.62 -18.81
CA ASN A 45 -10.75 -1.61 -19.66
C ASN A 45 -9.98 -2.93 -19.65
N GLY A 46 -10.65 -4.02 -19.23
CA GLY A 46 -10.03 -5.34 -19.04
C GLY A 46 -9.86 -5.76 -17.58
N THR A 47 -10.01 -4.84 -16.61
CA THR A 47 -10.13 -5.20 -15.18
C THR A 47 -11.59 -5.26 -14.75
N SER A 48 -11.86 -6.06 -13.72
CA SER A 48 -13.22 -6.27 -13.23
C SER A 48 -13.31 -5.96 -11.75
N ALA A 49 -14.24 -5.07 -11.38
CA ALA A 49 -14.66 -4.86 -9.99
C ALA A 49 -15.28 -6.12 -9.34
N LEU A 50 -15.50 -7.20 -10.12
CA LEU A 50 -15.97 -8.48 -9.61
C LEU A 50 -14.84 -9.35 -9.03
N ASP A 51 -13.57 -9.03 -9.30
CA ASP A 51 -12.47 -9.68 -8.60
C ASP A 51 -12.51 -9.26 -7.12
N ARG A 52 -12.46 -10.24 -6.21
CA ARG A 52 -12.68 -10.05 -4.76
C ARG A 52 -11.45 -10.31 -3.91
N PHE A 53 -10.30 -10.59 -4.51
CA PHE A 53 -9.02 -10.79 -3.82
C PHE A 53 -7.89 -10.71 -4.86
N ALA A 54 -7.13 -11.78 -5.09
CA ALA A 54 -6.23 -11.88 -6.23
C ALA A 54 -7.01 -12.14 -7.51
N THR A 55 -6.61 -11.50 -8.60
CA THR A 55 -7.22 -11.72 -9.90
C THR A 55 -7.08 -13.18 -10.34
N THR A 56 -8.20 -13.77 -10.77
CA THR A 56 -8.24 -15.14 -11.30
C THR A 56 -7.84 -15.20 -12.77
N HIS A 57 -7.80 -14.03 -13.42
CA HIS A 57 -7.45 -13.81 -14.81
C HIS A 57 -5.94 -13.98 -15.02
N LYS A 58 -5.53 -14.99 -15.78
CA LYS A 58 -4.11 -15.29 -16.02
C LYS A 58 -3.45 -14.26 -16.92
N GLU A 59 -4.22 -13.67 -17.81
CA GLU A 59 -3.83 -12.59 -18.71
C GLU A 59 -3.38 -11.34 -17.95
N LEU A 60 -3.93 -11.10 -16.76
CA LEU A 60 -3.56 -9.98 -15.89
C LEU A 60 -2.32 -10.26 -15.02
N ARG A 61 -1.65 -11.40 -15.21
CA ARG A 61 -0.43 -11.72 -14.45
C ARG A 61 0.81 -11.28 -15.21
N TRP A 62 1.82 -10.87 -14.46
CA TRP A 62 3.15 -10.60 -14.99
C TRP A 62 3.85 -11.91 -15.40
N PRO A 63 4.34 -12.03 -16.66
CA PRO A 63 5.06 -13.21 -17.13
C PRO A 63 6.26 -13.50 -16.24
N ASP A 64 6.44 -14.76 -15.86
CA ASP A 64 7.53 -15.24 -15.01
C ASP A 64 7.68 -14.51 -13.65
N GLY A 65 6.65 -13.77 -13.23
CA GLY A 65 6.69 -12.95 -12.01
C GLY A 65 7.61 -11.73 -12.12
N VAL A 66 7.99 -11.32 -13.34
CA VAL A 66 8.89 -10.18 -13.57
C VAL A 66 8.07 -8.93 -13.91
N VAL A 67 8.23 -7.90 -13.09
CA VAL A 67 7.60 -6.59 -13.27
C VAL A 67 8.67 -5.60 -13.69
N ALA A 68 8.66 -5.20 -14.95
CA ALA A 68 9.50 -4.11 -15.42
C ALA A 68 8.96 -2.77 -14.89
N TYR A 69 9.83 -1.87 -14.45
CA TYR A 69 9.43 -0.55 -13.96
C TYR A 69 10.35 0.56 -14.44
N ILE A 70 9.82 1.77 -14.51
CA ILE A 70 10.59 3.02 -14.50
C ILE A 70 10.25 3.79 -13.24
N LEU A 71 11.21 4.58 -12.75
CA LEU A 71 11.07 5.38 -11.54
C LEU A 71 11.38 6.84 -11.87
N ASP A 72 10.41 7.71 -11.63
CA ASP A 72 10.50 9.15 -11.90
C ASP A 72 11.70 9.79 -11.19
N ASP A 73 12.26 10.85 -11.78
CA ASP A 73 13.43 11.55 -11.24
C ASP A 73 13.11 12.38 -9.98
N ILE A 74 11.83 12.65 -9.71
CA ILE A 74 11.34 13.45 -8.58
C ILE A 74 11.69 12.90 -7.20
N TYR A 75 11.83 11.57 -7.06
CA TYR A 75 12.14 10.95 -5.78
C TYR A 75 13.58 11.22 -5.33
N SER A 76 13.72 11.63 -4.08
CA SER A 76 15.01 11.76 -3.40
C SER A 76 15.73 10.42 -3.27
N ASP A 77 17.04 10.45 -3.01
CA ASP A 77 17.85 9.23 -2.83
C ASP A 77 17.31 8.33 -1.70
N ASP A 78 16.86 8.93 -0.59
CA ASP A 78 16.28 8.21 0.55
C ASP A 78 14.95 7.53 0.17
N GLU A 79 14.10 8.20 -0.62
CA GLU A 79 12.83 7.64 -1.10
C GLU A 79 13.06 6.52 -2.12
N ARG A 80 14.04 6.68 -3.02
CA ARG A 80 14.47 5.63 -3.94
C ARG A 80 14.97 4.40 -3.20
N GLU A 81 15.76 4.58 -2.15
CA GLU A 81 16.20 3.49 -1.29
C GLU A 81 15.02 2.81 -0.59
N LEU A 82 14.05 3.58 -0.10
CA LEU A 82 12.84 3.04 0.51
C LEU A 82 12.00 2.23 -0.49
N ILE A 83 11.79 2.73 -1.71
CA ILE A 83 11.08 2.02 -2.78
C ILE A 83 11.82 0.73 -3.16
N ARG A 84 13.14 0.78 -3.33
CA ARG A 84 13.97 -0.43 -3.57
C ARG A 84 13.85 -1.43 -2.42
N SER A 85 13.85 -0.97 -1.17
CA SER A 85 13.69 -1.85 -0.01
C SER A 85 12.34 -2.58 0.03
N ALA A 86 11.29 -1.99 -0.56
CA ALA A 86 9.99 -2.62 -0.73
C ALA A 86 10.03 -3.70 -1.81
N MET A 87 10.68 -3.41 -2.94
CA MET A 87 10.94 -4.39 -4.01
C MET A 87 11.75 -5.60 -3.50
N ASP A 88 12.81 -5.35 -2.74
CA ASP A 88 13.65 -6.38 -2.12
C ASP A 88 12.85 -7.32 -1.18
N GLU A 89 11.80 -6.79 -0.53
CA GLU A 89 10.94 -7.63 0.32
C GLU A 89 10.15 -8.65 -0.50
N PHE A 90 9.68 -8.28 -1.69
CA PHE A 90 9.04 -9.24 -2.59
C PHE A 90 10.03 -10.31 -3.07
N GLU A 91 11.23 -9.92 -3.48
CA GLU A 91 12.25 -10.86 -3.98
C GLU A 91 12.74 -11.83 -2.90
N LYS A 92 12.78 -11.37 -1.65
CA LYS A 92 13.18 -12.20 -0.52
C LYS A 92 12.13 -13.24 -0.13
N GLN A 93 10.84 -12.88 -0.24
CA GLN A 93 9.73 -13.71 0.29
C GLN A 93 8.98 -14.47 -0.80
N THR A 94 9.15 -14.10 -2.06
CA THR A 94 8.36 -14.62 -3.19
C THR A 94 9.23 -14.86 -4.42
N CYS A 95 8.63 -15.28 -5.54
CA CYS A 95 9.30 -15.34 -6.83
C CYS A 95 9.12 -14.08 -7.69
N ILE A 96 8.46 -13.03 -7.16
CA ILE A 96 8.27 -11.77 -7.87
C ILE A 96 9.59 -11.00 -7.91
N LYS A 97 9.89 -10.40 -9.05
CA LYS A 97 11.07 -9.54 -9.26
C LYS A 97 10.65 -8.22 -9.86
N TRP A 98 11.19 -7.14 -9.32
CA TRP A 98 11.02 -5.80 -9.88
C TRP A 98 12.31 -5.41 -10.59
N VAL A 99 12.25 -5.19 -11.90
CA VAL A 99 13.44 -4.92 -12.70
C VAL A 99 13.34 -3.56 -13.37
N GLU A 100 14.45 -2.81 -13.38
CA GLU A 100 14.51 -1.57 -14.15
C GLU A 100 14.29 -1.91 -15.63
N ARG A 101 13.31 -1.22 -16.22
CA ARG A 101 12.91 -1.43 -17.61
C ARG A 101 14.04 -1.13 -18.57
N THR A 102 14.16 -1.94 -19.61
CA THR A 102 15.02 -1.70 -20.77
C THR A 102 14.20 -1.51 -22.04
N ASP A 103 13.64 -2.58 -22.59
CA ASP A 103 12.87 -2.59 -23.85
C ASP A 103 11.48 -3.23 -23.72
N GLU A 104 11.08 -3.63 -22.51
CA GLU A 104 9.80 -4.25 -22.25
C GLU A 104 8.65 -3.32 -22.67
N SER A 105 7.68 -3.88 -23.39
CA SER A 105 6.47 -3.15 -23.80
C SER A 105 5.52 -2.89 -22.64
N ASP A 106 5.48 -3.83 -21.69
CA ASP A 106 4.61 -3.83 -20.54
C ASP A 106 5.44 -3.49 -19.31
N PHE A 107 5.12 -2.40 -18.63
CA PHE A 107 5.89 -1.94 -17.48
C PHE A 107 5.07 -1.00 -16.60
N VAL A 108 5.50 -0.87 -15.35
CA VAL A 108 4.93 0.06 -14.38
C VAL A 108 5.72 1.38 -14.40
N GLU A 109 5.03 2.50 -14.58
CA GLU A 109 5.58 3.82 -14.34
C GLU A 109 5.29 4.23 -12.89
N ILE A 110 6.35 4.32 -12.08
CA ILE A 110 6.28 4.74 -10.68
C ILE A 110 6.61 6.24 -10.63
N TYR A 111 5.63 7.04 -10.24
CA TYR A 111 5.70 8.50 -10.26
C TYR A 111 4.91 9.11 -9.11
N SER A 112 5.06 10.42 -8.88
CA SER A 112 4.37 11.13 -7.79
C SER A 112 3.20 11.95 -8.34
N ASP A 113 1.98 11.42 -8.22
CA ASP A 113 0.73 12.15 -8.39
C ASP A 113 0.09 12.47 -7.03
N MET A 114 -1.14 13.02 -7.04
CA MET A 114 -1.96 13.16 -5.84
C MET A 114 -2.47 11.79 -5.36
N GLY A 115 -2.05 11.39 -4.16
CA GLY A 115 -2.43 10.16 -3.49
C GLY A 115 -1.61 8.92 -3.87
N CYS A 116 -1.85 7.85 -3.13
CA CYS A 116 -1.28 6.52 -3.38
C CYS A 116 -2.31 5.69 -4.16
N PHE A 117 -1.92 5.16 -5.31
CA PHE A 117 -2.81 4.28 -6.09
C PHE A 117 -2.03 3.46 -7.12
N SER A 118 -2.66 2.40 -7.63
CA SER A 118 -2.14 1.64 -8.75
C SER A 118 -3.24 1.09 -9.66
N GLU A 119 -2.86 0.77 -10.90
CA GLU A 119 -3.66 -0.07 -11.78
C GLU A 119 -3.60 -1.54 -11.33
N LEU A 120 -4.70 -2.27 -11.55
CA LEU A 120 -4.84 -3.66 -11.07
C LEU A 120 -4.27 -4.68 -12.07
N GLY A 121 -3.21 -5.38 -11.68
CA GLY A 121 -2.58 -6.43 -12.50
C GLY A 121 -1.84 -5.88 -13.72
N ARG A 122 -1.40 -6.76 -14.62
CA ARG A 122 -0.72 -6.40 -15.88
C ARG A 122 -1.74 -6.15 -17.00
N LEU A 123 -1.83 -4.89 -17.46
CA LEU A 123 -2.82 -4.47 -18.47
C LEU A 123 -2.29 -4.42 -19.91
N GLY A 124 -0.97 -4.46 -20.07
CA GLY A 124 -0.30 -4.28 -21.36
C GLY A 124 0.03 -2.81 -21.63
N GLY A 125 1.22 -2.56 -22.17
CA GLY A 125 1.73 -1.19 -22.31
C GLY A 125 2.18 -0.59 -20.97
N VAL A 126 2.22 0.73 -20.91
CA VAL A 126 2.51 1.47 -19.68
C VAL A 126 1.29 1.49 -18.75
N GLN A 127 1.53 1.24 -17.46
CA GLN A 127 0.54 1.35 -16.40
C GLN A 127 1.05 2.17 -15.21
N SER A 128 0.16 2.93 -14.62
CA SER A 128 0.47 3.91 -13.57
C SER A 128 0.50 3.28 -12.17
N LEU A 129 1.49 3.70 -11.37
CA LEU A 129 1.55 3.49 -9.92
C LEU A 129 2.00 4.80 -9.28
N SER A 130 1.08 5.50 -8.63
CA SER A 130 1.36 6.75 -7.94
C SER A 130 1.82 6.49 -6.50
N LEU A 131 2.96 7.06 -6.15
CA LEU A 131 3.39 7.21 -4.76
C LEU A 131 3.70 8.68 -4.51
N GLU A 132 2.69 9.43 -4.04
CA GLU A 132 2.84 10.84 -3.67
C GLU A 132 4.01 11.02 -2.68
N SER A 133 5.01 11.81 -3.04
CA SER A 133 6.06 12.23 -2.11
C SER A 133 5.60 13.45 -1.29
N PRO A 134 5.75 13.45 0.05
CA PRO A 134 6.27 12.37 0.90
C PRO A 134 5.16 11.46 1.48
N THR A 135 3.89 11.73 1.17
CA THR A 135 2.70 11.15 1.81
C THR A 135 2.69 9.61 1.78
N CYS A 136 3.04 9.02 0.64
CA CYS A 136 3.05 7.58 0.40
C CYS A 136 4.38 6.89 0.77
N MET A 137 5.37 7.64 1.29
CA MET A 137 6.73 7.14 1.57
C MET A 137 6.80 6.33 2.88
N LYS A 138 6.03 5.25 2.92
CA LYS A 138 6.00 4.25 3.99
C LYS A 138 6.14 2.89 3.32
N LYS A 139 7.12 2.07 3.73
CA LYS A 139 7.40 0.76 3.08
C LYS A 139 6.14 -0.08 2.85
N GLY A 140 5.24 -0.13 3.84
CA GLY A 140 3.98 -0.88 3.72
C GLY A 140 3.00 -0.32 2.69
N VAL A 141 2.92 1.00 2.51
CA VAL A 141 2.08 1.64 1.48
C VAL A 141 2.65 1.38 0.09
N ILE A 142 3.97 1.50 -0.08
CA ILE A 142 4.65 1.19 -1.33
C ILE A 142 4.38 -0.28 -1.73
N MET A 143 4.52 -1.21 -0.78
CA MET A 143 4.22 -2.62 -1.02
C MET A 143 2.74 -2.86 -1.35
N HIS A 144 1.82 -2.12 -0.72
CA HIS A 144 0.39 -2.20 -0.99
C HIS A 144 0.06 -1.82 -2.44
N GLU A 145 0.58 -0.69 -2.93
CA GLU A 145 0.37 -0.28 -4.33
C GLU A 145 1.04 -1.26 -5.32
N MET A 146 2.21 -1.78 -4.96
CA MET A 146 2.86 -2.85 -5.73
C MET A 146 2.04 -4.14 -5.76
N MET A 147 1.31 -4.47 -4.70
CA MET A 147 0.39 -5.62 -4.69
C MET A 147 -0.82 -5.38 -5.61
N HIS A 148 -1.33 -4.16 -5.71
CA HIS A 148 -2.34 -3.81 -6.72
C HIS A 148 -1.81 -4.04 -8.14
N ALA A 149 -0.60 -3.59 -8.45
CA ALA A 149 0.05 -3.85 -9.75
C ALA A 149 0.25 -5.36 -10.03
N LEU A 150 0.36 -6.20 -8.99
CA LEU A 150 0.40 -7.67 -9.11
C LEU A 150 -0.98 -8.33 -9.26
N GLY A 151 -2.06 -7.55 -9.11
CA GLY A 151 -3.43 -8.00 -9.29
C GLY A 151 -4.15 -8.40 -8.00
N PHE A 152 -3.71 -7.89 -6.84
CA PHE A 152 -4.42 -8.07 -5.58
C PHE A 152 -5.39 -6.92 -5.31
N MET A 153 -6.57 -7.25 -4.83
CA MET A 153 -7.58 -6.33 -4.32
C MET A 153 -7.52 -6.28 -2.80
N HIS A 154 -8.27 -5.36 -2.20
CA HIS A 154 -8.40 -5.28 -0.76
C HIS A 154 -9.01 -6.53 -0.12
N GLU A 155 -8.46 -6.96 1.02
CA GLU A 155 -8.88 -8.17 1.75
C GLU A 155 -10.35 -8.08 2.22
N GLN A 156 -10.80 -6.91 2.68
CA GLN A 156 -12.20 -6.71 3.09
C GLN A 156 -13.20 -6.76 1.91
N SER A 157 -12.73 -6.96 0.68
CA SER A 157 -13.58 -7.11 -0.51
C SER A 157 -13.87 -8.57 -0.84
N ARG A 158 -13.24 -9.50 -0.12
CA ARG A 158 -13.45 -10.94 -0.27
C ARG A 158 -14.91 -11.35 -0.18
N PHE A 159 -15.23 -12.40 -0.92
CA PHE A 159 -16.59 -12.94 -0.95
C PHE A 159 -17.02 -13.53 0.40
N ASP A 160 -16.07 -14.01 1.21
CA ASP A 160 -16.26 -14.60 2.52
C ASP A 160 -16.01 -13.62 3.68
N ARG A 161 -15.81 -12.31 3.40
CA ARG A 161 -15.48 -11.32 4.45
C ARG A 161 -16.50 -11.28 5.58
N ASP A 162 -17.78 -11.54 5.29
CA ASP A 162 -18.87 -11.36 6.24
C ASP A 162 -18.81 -12.45 7.34
N ASP A 163 -17.99 -13.48 7.16
CA ASP A 163 -17.64 -14.47 8.19
C ASP A 163 -16.57 -13.95 9.18
N PHE A 164 -15.86 -12.86 8.84
CA PHE A 164 -14.71 -12.34 9.59
C PHE A 164 -14.90 -10.90 10.10
N VAL A 165 -15.63 -10.06 9.36
CA VAL A 165 -15.81 -8.64 9.66
C VAL A 165 -17.27 -8.22 9.50
N LYS A 166 -17.69 -7.22 10.29
CA LYS A 166 -18.98 -6.57 10.15
C LYS A 166 -18.80 -5.15 9.64
N VAL A 167 -19.38 -4.84 8.50
CA VAL A 167 -19.42 -3.47 7.96
C VAL A 167 -20.55 -2.70 8.65
N ASN A 168 -20.20 -1.63 9.35
CA ASN A 168 -21.18 -0.68 9.91
C ASN A 168 -21.48 0.37 8.84
N TRP A 169 -22.46 0.09 7.98
CA TRP A 169 -22.81 0.93 6.83
C TRP A 169 -23.19 2.37 7.20
N ASP A 170 -23.80 2.58 8.37
CA ASP A 170 -24.16 3.92 8.86
C ASP A 170 -22.94 4.83 9.12
N ASN A 171 -21.73 4.26 9.19
CA ASN A 171 -20.49 4.99 9.44
C ASN A 171 -19.68 5.27 8.16
N ILE A 172 -20.20 4.94 6.97
CA ILE A 172 -19.51 5.16 5.70
C ILE A 172 -19.91 6.53 5.14
N VAL A 173 -18.93 7.31 4.68
CA VAL A 173 -19.14 8.60 4.04
C VAL A 173 -19.78 8.38 2.67
N ASN A 174 -20.86 9.12 2.38
CA ASN A 174 -21.53 9.13 1.08
C ASN A 174 -20.85 10.06 0.09
#